data_AF-A0A8J7PWK4-F1
#
_entry.id   AF-A0A8J7PWK4-F1
#
_cell.length_a   1.000
_cell.length_b   1.000
_cell.length_c   1.000
_cell.angle_alpha   90.00
_cell.angle_beta   90.00
_cell.angle_gamma   90.00
#
_symmetry.space_group_name_H-M   'P 1'
#
loop_
_entity.id
_entity.type
_entity.pdbx_description
1 polymer ?
#
loop_
_entity_poly.entity_id
_entity_poly.type
_entity_poly.pdbx_seq_one_letter_code
_entity_poly.pdbx_strand_id
1 'polypeptide(L)'
;MSTPLLNLFLASLILAVLQTLAAIPWVSAFDGRPFRRWITDNTILGYLAGGTVALAAGLAWYMRSVGDTNELEQFGRYYGSVFHLQLMFDFIVLAPRLLLVIWPKGGAVAIATFRESLRQPMFWLIFGLAALLILASMVIPYFTLGDDYKLMKQVGFDAVMLFSGLFGLLTASISVNEEIEGRTAITVISKPVSRRQFFIGKYLGILLACGTMMLLLGWVLTWALHLKPRFDPLDDVIDPMPFEVSRWLAPKFDAVVPTVEGSAWARGMGAWMGETLAHHLGLVRVFGQVMILLSICTALATRVQFVVNLVICLGIFLIGNLSPIMVHVTDKPENEGNPALQLVRFIAQLFNAVFPSLDAFDMGPAIIRDTPLSTISFVGFVATVLLYALLYTAIAILAGLILFEDRDLA
;
A
#
# COMPACT_ATOMS: atom_id res chain seq x y z
N MET A 1 42.67 5.12 8.58
CA MET A 1 42.96 6.55 8.31
C MET A 1 41.61 7.24 8.20
N SER A 2 41.32 8.23 9.04
CA SER A 2 40.02 8.91 9.02
C SER A 2 39.84 9.68 7.72
N THR A 3 38.65 9.62 7.13
CA THR A 3 38.37 10.36 5.90
C THR A 3 38.49 11.88 6.13
N PRO A 4 39.00 12.64 5.14
CA PRO A 4 39.03 14.09 5.23
C PRO A 4 37.62 14.64 5.43
N LEU A 5 37.44 15.58 6.36
CA LEU A 5 36.13 16.15 6.70
C LEU A 5 35.43 16.77 5.47
N LEU A 6 36.20 17.33 4.55
CA LEU A 6 35.69 17.86 3.28
C LEU A 6 35.06 16.77 2.41
N ASN A 7 35.71 15.61 2.27
CA ASN A 7 35.19 14.51 1.47
C ASN A 7 33.91 13.93 2.08
N LEU A 8 33.87 13.84 3.41
CA LEU A 8 32.70 13.38 4.14
C LEU A 8 31.53 14.36 4.03
N PHE A 9 31.82 15.67 4.03
CA PHE A 9 30.81 16.71 3.76
C PHE A 9 30.26 16.63 2.33
N LEU A 10 31.11 16.37 1.33
CA LEU A 10 30.64 16.18 -0.05
C LEU A 10 29.77 14.93 -0.18
N ALA A 11 30.14 13.84 0.49
CA ALA A 11 29.36 12.61 0.57
C ALA A 11 27.98 12.83 1.20
N SER A 12 27.92 13.51 2.35
CA SER A 12 26.66 13.81 3.03
C SER A 12 25.81 14.83 2.28
N LEU A 13 26.42 15.73 1.51
CA LEU A 13 25.72 16.67 0.64
C LEU A 13 24.89 15.96 -0.42
N ILE A 14 25.40 14.87 -1.01
CA ILE A 14 24.66 14.08 -2.00
C ILE A 14 23.37 13.51 -1.38
N LEU A 15 23.48 12.93 -0.18
CA LEU A 15 22.34 12.37 0.55
C LEU A 15 21.32 13.46 0.95
N ALA A 16 21.80 14.60 1.44
CA ALA A 16 20.98 15.73 1.83
C ALA A 16 20.25 16.35 0.62
N VAL A 17 20.92 16.48 -0.52
CA VAL A 17 20.32 16.95 -1.77
C VAL A 17 19.22 15.99 -2.22
N LEU A 18 19.46 14.69 -2.20
CA LEU A 18 18.45 13.68 -2.54
C LEU A 18 17.20 13.82 -1.66
N GLN A 19 17.36 13.95 -0.35
CA GLN A 19 16.25 14.17 0.59
C GLN A 19 15.50 15.46 0.30
N THR A 20 16.24 16.55 0.06
CA THR A 20 15.65 17.88 -0.17
C THR A 20 14.87 17.90 -1.48
N LEU A 21 15.41 17.32 -2.55
CA LEU A 21 14.74 17.22 -3.85
C LEU A 21 13.46 16.41 -3.74
N ALA A 22 13.51 15.28 -3.04
CA ALA A 22 12.31 14.50 -2.77
C ALA A 22 11.30 15.30 -1.93
N ALA A 23 11.70 16.28 -1.12
CA ALA A 23 10.75 16.96 -0.22
C ALA A 23 9.90 18.03 -0.94
N ILE A 24 10.31 18.43 -2.14
CA ILE A 24 9.69 19.51 -2.91
C ILE A 24 8.16 19.34 -3.10
N PRO A 25 7.64 18.17 -3.51
CA PRO A 25 6.21 18.03 -3.79
C PRO A 25 5.34 18.26 -2.56
N TRP A 26 5.64 17.62 -1.43
CA TRP A 26 4.86 17.82 -0.22
C TRP A 26 5.06 19.22 0.40
N VAL A 27 6.27 19.78 0.43
CA VAL A 27 6.51 21.14 0.97
C VAL A 27 5.75 22.20 0.16
N SER A 28 5.80 22.10 -1.18
CA SER A 28 5.06 23.01 -2.05
C SER A 28 3.54 22.92 -1.88
N ALA A 29 3.03 21.73 -1.53
CA ALA A 29 1.62 21.51 -1.30
C ALA A 29 1.11 22.15 0.00
N PHE A 30 1.97 22.30 1.03
CA PHE A 30 1.61 22.95 2.30
C PHE A 30 1.57 24.48 2.20
N ASP A 31 2.47 25.09 1.42
CA ASP A 31 2.53 26.55 1.26
C ASP A 31 1.34 27.10 0.45
N GLY A 32 0.64 26.26 -0.32
CA GLY A 32 -0.61 26.60 -1.02
C GLY A 32 -0.46 27.54 -2.23
N ARG A 33 0.75 28.09 -2.46
CA ARG A 33 1.06 28.88 -3.65
C ARG A 33 1.14 28.00 -4.90
N PRO A 34 0.87 28.55 -6.10
CA PRO A 34 1.10 27.83 -7.35
C PRO A 34 2.57 27.39 -7.47
N PHE A 35 2.81 26.13 -7.83
CA PHE A 35 4.15 25.54 -7.90
C PHE A 35 5.17 26.39 -8.68
N ARG A 36 4.74 27.00 -9.80
CA ARG A 36 5.58 27.88 -10.62
C ARG A 36 6.10 29.11 -9.87
N ARG A 37 5.31 29.67 -8.95
CA ARG A 37 5.75 30.80 -8.10
C ARG A 37 6.63 30.32 -6.95
N TRP A 38 6.30 29.16 -6.39
CA TRP A 38 7.04 28.54 -5.29
C TRP A 38 8.50 28.25 -5.68
N ILE A 39 8.74 27.70 -6.87
CA ILE A 39 10.10 27.35 -7.33
C ILE A 39 10.95 28.59 -7.72
N THR A 40 10.33 29.75 -7.93
CA THR A 40 11.01 31.00 -8.28
C THR A 40 11.22 31.94 -7.09
N ASP A 41 10.72 31.58 -5.90
CA ASP A 41 10.86 32.41 -4.70
C ASP A 41 12.26 32.23 -4.10
N ASN A 42 13.08 33.27 -4.20
CA ASN A 42 14.46 33.27 -3.68
C ASN A 42 14.54 32.96 -2.18
N THR A 43 13.49 33.30 -1.42
CA THR A 43 13.45 33.03 0.03
C THR A 43 13.32 31.54 0.28
N ILE A 44 12.42 30.88 -0.45
CA ILE A 44 12.18 29.43 -0.35
C ILE A 44 13.40 28.67 -0.82
N LEU A 45 13.98 29.06 -1.96
CA LEU A 45 15.22 28.47 -2.47
C LEU A 45 16.38 28.67 -1.48
N GLY A 46 16.46 29.83 -0.82
CA GLY A 46 17.44 30.10 0.23
C GLY A 46 17.28 29.18 1.44
N TYR A 47 16.04 28.98 1.92
CA TYR A 47 15.77 28.05 3.02
C TYR A 47 16.08 26.60 2.65
N LEU A 48 15.73 26.17 1.43
CA LEU A 48 16.04 24.83 0.94
C LEU A 48 17.55 24.63 0.87
N ALA A 49 18.28 25.52 0.20
CA ALA A 49 19.73 25.42 0.06
C ALA A 49 20.44 25.47 1.43
N GLY A 50 20.06 26.40 2.29
CA GLY A 50 20.61 26.50 3.65
C GLY A 50 20.31 25.25 4.49
N GLY A 51 19.06 24.73 4.42
CA GLY A 51 18.65 23.50 5.08
C GLY A 51 19.42 22.27 4.58
N THR A 52 19.62 22.14 3.27
CA THR A 52 20.42 21.05 2.67
C THR A 52 21.86 21.08 3.16
N VAL A 53 22.49 22.26 3.18
CA VAL A 53 23.87 22.43 3.66
C VAL A 53 23.98 22.12 5.16
N ALA A 54 23.02 22.57 5.96
CA ALA A 54 22.97 22.28 7.39
C ALA A 54 22.79 20.77 7.66
N LEU A 55 21.89 20.11 6.92
CA LEU A 55 21.70 18.65 7.00
C LEU A 55 22.97 17.90 6.59
N ALA A 56 23.63 18.32 5.51
CA ALA A 56 24.90 17.75 5.06
C ALA A 56 25.99 17.88 6.12
N ALA A 57 26.12 19.06 6.75
CA ALA A 57 27.08 19.28 7.83
C ALA A 57 26.79 18.38 9.04
N GLY A 58 25.52 18.26 9.44
CA GLY A 58 25.09 17.39 10.54
C GLY A 58 25.37 15.91 10.27
N LEU A 59 25.02 15.43 9.06
CA LEU A 59 25.30 14.06 8.64
C LEU A 59 26.80 13.77 8.59
N ALA A 60 27.62 14.69 8.05
CA ALA A 60 29.07 14.51 8.01
C ALA A 60 29.69 14.48 9.42
N TRP A 61 29.24 15.36 10.31
CA TRP A 61 29.67 15.35 11.71
C TRP A 61 29.32 14.02 12.38
N TYR A 62 28.09 13.53 12.17
CA TYR A 62 27.62 12.29 12.75
C TYR A 62 28.36 11.06 12.23
N MET A 63 28.54 10.96 10.90
CA MET A 63 29.28 9.86 10.27
C MET A 63 30.72 9.78 10.80
N ARG A 64 31.34 10.95 11.02
CA ARG A 64 32.68 11.03 11.60
C ARG A 64 32.72 10.63 13.07
N SER A 65 31.68 10.96 13.85
CA SER A 65 31.65 10.64 15.28
C SER A 65 31.45 9.16 15.56
N VAL A 66 30.65 8.47 14.75
CA VAL A 66 30.37 7.04 14.91
C VAL A 66 31.55 6.21 14.41
N GLY A 67 32.01 6.43 13.17
CA GLY A 67 33.17 5.77 12.59
C GLY A 67 33.06 4.25 12.35
N ASP A 68 32.14 3.55 13.03
CA ASP A 68 31.83 2.13 12.80
C ASP A 68 30.85 1.96 11.62
N THR A 69 31.28 1.21 10.61
CA THR A 69 30.49 0.94 9.40
C THR A 69 29.20 0.17 9.68
N ASN A 70 29.17 -0.71 10.68
CA ASN A 70 27.99 -1.51 11.00
C ASN A 70 26.89 -0.65 11.63
N GLU A 71 27.27 0.23 12.55
CA GLU A 71 26.34 1.20 13.14
C GLU A 71 25.86 2.20 12.06
N LEU A 72 26.76 2.69 11.21
CA LEU A 72 26.41 3.59 10.11
C LEU A 72 25.42 2.97 9.12
N GLU A 73 25.53 1.67 8.83
CA GLU A 73 24.55 0.97 8.00
C GLU A 73 23.16 0.92 8.67
N GLN A 74 23.11 0.69 9.98
CA GLN A 74 21.84 0.73 10.73
C GLN A 74 21.22 2.13 10.72
N PHE A 75 22.00 3.19 10.96
CA PHE A 75 21.53 4.56 10.84
C PHE A 75 21.14 4.93 9.40
N GLY A 76 21.83 4.39 8.40
CA GLY A 76 21.44 4.46 7.00
C GLY A 76 20.07 3.86 6.72
N ARG A 77 19.70 2.75 7.37
CA ARG A 77 18.35 2.15 7.28
C ARG A 77 17.28 3.04 7.91
N TYR A 78 17.55 3.60 9.10
CA TYR A 78 16.64 4.58 9.71
C TYR A 78 16.43 5.79 8.80
N TYR A 79 17.52 6.33 8.22
CA TYR A 79 17.44 7.39 7.22
C TYR A 79 16.63 7.00 5.99
N GLY A 80 16.86 5.79 5.45
CA GLY A 80 16.08 5.22 4.36
C GLY A 80 14.59 5.08 4.68
N SER A 81 14.23 4.76 5.92
CA SER A 81 12.84 4.69 6.37
C SER A 81 12.14 6.04 6.41
N VAL A 82 12.86 7.11 6.77
CA VAL A 82 12.35 8.48 6.76
C VAL A 82 12.22 8.96 5.32
N PHE A 83 13.20 8.68 4.47
CA PHE A 83 13.12 8.94 3.03
C PHE A 83 11.95 8.21 2.37
N HIS A 84 11.72 6.95 2.71
CA HIS A 84 10.57 6.17 2.24
C HIS A 84 9.24 6.85 2.62
N LEU A 85 9.08 7.20 3.89
CA LEU A 85 7.88 7.86 4.40
C LEU A 85 7.66 9.22 3.73
N GLN A 86 8.74 9.93 3.39
CA GLN A 86 8.67 11.14 2.58
C GLN A 86 8.12 10.88 1.17
N LEU A 87 8.68 9.89 0.45
CA LEU A 87 8.19 9.51 -0.87
C LEU A 87 6.72 9.07 -0.85
N MET A 88 6.28 8.41 0.23
CA MET A 88 4.87 8.07 0.43
C MET A 88 4.01 9.32 0.57
N PHE A 89 4.44 10.32 1.34
CA PHE A 89 3.73 11.59 1.41
C PHE A 89 3.68 12.31 0.07
N ASP A 90 4.77 12.31 -0.69
CA ASP A 90 4.77 12.87 -2.05
C ASP A 90 3.75 12.16 -2.94
N PHE A 91 3.69 10.82 -2.88
CA PHE A 91 2.70 10.05 -3.61
C PHE A 91 1.26 10.40 -3.17
N ILE A 92 0.98 10.48 -1.87
CA ILE A 92 -0.33 10.85 -1.30
C ILE A 92 -0.76 12.26 -1.76
N VAL A 93 0.20 13.18 -1.89
CA VAL A 93 -0.02 14.56 -2.32
C VAL A 93 -0.19 14.66 -3.84
N LEU A 94 0.61 13.93 -4.61
CA LEU A 94 0.66 14.01 -6.07
C LEU A 94 -0.42 13.16 -6.75
N ALA A 95 -0.71 11.96 -6.27
CA ALA A 95 -1.62 11.02 -6.93
C ALA A 95 -3.04 11.60 -7.12
N PRO A 96 -3.68 12.23 -6.12
CA PRO A 96 -4.97 12.88 -6.33
C PRO A 96 -4.88 14.08 -7.29
N ARG A 97 -3.80 14.87 -7.22
CA ARG A 97 -3.57 16.01 -8.13
C ARG A 97 -3.35 15.58 -9.57
N LEU A 98 -2.71 14.44 -9.79
CA LEU A 98 -2.53 13.85 -11.12
C LEU A 98 -3.89 13.52 -11.74
N LEU A 99 -4.87 13.07 -10.96
CA LEU A 99 -6.24 12.85 -11.45
C LEU A 99 -6.90 14.16 -11.95
N LEU A 100 -6.61 15.32 -11.37
CA LEU A 100 -7.10 16.61 -11.91
C LEU A 100 -6.50 16.94 -13.27
N VAL A 101 -5.23 16.60 -13.48
CA VAL A 101 -4.53 16.87 -14.74
C VAL A 101 -5.06 15.96 -15.84
N ILE A 102 -5.22 14.66 -15.54
CA ILE A 102 -5.69 13.66 -16.49
C ILE A 102 -7.20 13.83 -16.75
N TRP A 103 -7.99 14.06 -15.71
CA TRP A 103 -9.45 14.10 -15.78
C TRP A 103 -10.04 15.19 -14.86
N PRO A 104 -10.10 16.47 -15.32
CA PRO A 104 -10.40 17.59 -14.44
C PRO A 104 -11.74 17.50 -13.67
N LYS A 105 -12.82 17.11 -14.35
CA LYS A 105 -14.17 17.06 -13.77
C LYS A 105 -14.32 15.91 -12.76
N GLY A 106 -13.95 14.69 -13.14
CA GLY A 106 -14.02 13.52 -12.24
C GLY A 106 -12.94 13.55 -11.16
N GLY A 107 -11.76 14.06 -11.47
CA GLY A 107 -10.65 14.26 -10.53
C GLY A 107 -10.98 15.25 -9.42
N ALA A 108 -11.80 16.27 -9.68
CA ALA A 108 -12.27 17.18 -8.64
C ALA A 108 -13.16 16.47 -7.60
N VAL A 109 -14.04 15.57 -8.06
CA VAL A 109 -14.85 14.71 -7.18
C VAL A 109 -13.94 13.75 -6.42
N ALA A 110 -13.01 13.08 -7.11
CA ALA A 110 -12.09 12.13 -6.50
C ALA A 110 -11.23 12.76 -5.39
N ILE A 111 -10.70 13.97 -5.60
CA ILE A 111 -9.94 14.70 -4.57
C ILE A 111 -10.83 15.08 -3.40
N ALA A 112 -12.05 15.54 -3.65
CA ALA A 112 -12.98 15.91 -2.58
C ALA A 112 -13.28 14.69 -1.69
N THR A 113 -13.65 13.57 -2.31
CA THR A 113 -13.91 12.30 -1.61
C THR A 113 -12.66 11.78 -0.91
N PHE A 114 -11.48 11.82 -1.55
CA PHE A 114 -10.23 11.42 -0.92
C PHE A 114 -9.92 12.22 0.36
N ARG A 115 -10.06 13.55 0.31
CA ARG A 115 -9.83 14.42 1.47
C ARG A 115 -10.87 14.21 2.55
N GLU A 116 -12.12 13.94 2.18
CA GLU A 116 -13.17 13.58 3.11
C GLU A 116 -12.84 12.27 3.83
N SER A 117 -12.49 11.22 3.09
CA SER A 117 -12.11 9.91 3.63
C SER A 117 -10.93 9.98 4.60
N LEU A 118 -9.87 10.75 4.30
CA LEU A 118 -8.72 10.90 5.20
C LEU A 118 -9.00 11.74 6.46
N ARG A 119 -10.04 12.58 6.44
CA ARG A 119 -10.43 13.43 7.57
C ARG A 119 -11.37 12.73 8.54
N GLN A 120 -12.03 11.65 8.11
CA GLN A 120 -12.91 10.88 8.97
C GLN A 120 -12.11 10.25 10.12
N PRO A 121 -12.54 10.38 11.39
CA PRO A 121 -11.87 9.77 12.53
C PRO A 121 -11.69 8.24 12.39
N MET A 122 -12.62 7.60 11.66
CA MET A 122 -12.59 6.16 11.39
C MET A 122 -11.30 5.72 10.67
N PHE A 123 -10.74 6.54 9.78
CA PHE A 123 -9.49 6.24 9.09
C PHE A 123 -8.34 5.99 10.09
N TRP A 124 -8.15 6.94 11.00
CA TRP A 124 -7.06 6.88 11.98
C TRP A 124 -7.31 5.84 13.07
N LEU A 125 -8.57 5.60 13.42
CA LEU A 125 -8.94 4.53 14.36
C LEU A 125 -8.62 3.15 13.78
N ILE A 126 -9.06 2.87 12.55
CA ILE A 126 -8.79 1.60 11.87
C ILE A 126 -7.29 1.42 11.64
N PHE A 127 -6.59 2.47 11.18
CA PHE A 127 -5.14 2.45 11.05
C PHE A 127 -4.44 2.11 12.38
N GLY A 128 -4.82 2.77 13.47
CA GLY A 128 -4.24 2.54 14.79
C GLY A 128 -4.46 1.12 15.29
N LEU A 129 -5.67 0.56 15.11
CA LEU A 129 -5.99 -0.82 15.46
C LEU A 129 -5.19 -1.82 14.62
N ALA A 130 -5.09 -1.58 13.30
CA ALA A 130 -4.31 -2.42 12.39
C ALA A 130 -2.82 -2.40 12.70
N ALA A 131 -2.25 -1.21 12.94
CA ALA A 131 -0.86 -1.04 13.33
C ALA A 131 -0.57 -1.74 14.67
N LEU A 132 -1.47 -1.62 15.65
CA LEU A 132 -1.36 -2.32 16.92
C LEU A 132 -1.37 -3.84 16.72
N LEU A 133 -2.24 -4.36 15.86
CA LEU A 133 -2.29 -5.79 15.57
C LEU A 133 -0.99 -6.28 14.90
N ILE A 134 -0.46 -5.54 13.92
CA ILE A 134 0.81 -5.86 13.25
C ILE A 134 1.99 -5.83 14.25
N LEU A 135 2.02 -4.87 15.16
CA LEU A 135 3.09 -4.80 16.16
C LEU A 135 2.94 -5.87 17.24
N ALA A 136 1.71 -6.18 17.66
CA ALA A 136 1.43 -7.26 18.61
C ALA A 136 1.81 -8.63 18.03
N SER A 137 1.62 -8.83 16.71
CA SER A 137 1.95 -10.07 16.02
C SER A 137 3.44 -10.45 16.11
N MET A 138 4.32 -9.48 16.45
CA MET A 138 5.75 -9.73 16.65
C MET A 138 6.07 -10.50 17.93
N VAL A 139 5.23 -10.34 18.96
CA VAL A 139 5.44 -10.88 20.31
C VAL A 139 4.64 -12.18 20.52
N ILE A 140 3.61 -12.41 19.71
CA ILE A 140 2.76 -13.60 19.81
C ILE A 140 3.53 -14.83 19.31
N PRO A 141 3.66 -15.90 20.13
CA PRO A 141 4.22 -17.17 19.68
C PRO A 141 3.26 -17.85 18.70
N TYR A 142 3.77 -18.27 17.54
CA TYR A 142 2.97 -18.98 16.53
C TYR A 142 2.99 -20.50 16.71
N PHE A 143 3.85 -21.00 17.61
CA PHE A 143 4.05 -22.43 17.88
C PHE A 143 4.46 -23.23 16.63
N THR A 144 5.27 -22.65 15.74
CA THR A 144 5.52 -23.20 14.40
C THR A 144 6.90 -23.78 14.14
N LEU A 145 7.52 -24.35 15.17
CA LEU A 145 8.77 -25.14 15.08
C LEU A 145 9.84 -24.51 14.15
N GLY A 146 9.96 -23.17 14.14
CA GLY A 146 10.96 -22.43 13.35
C GLY A 146 10.41 -21.53 12.24
N ASP A 147 9.14 -21.65 11.84
CA ASP A 147 8.53 -20.86 10.76
C ASP A 147 7.81 -19.57 11.23
N ASP A 148 8.05 -19.13 12.47
CA ASP A 148 7.36 -18.01 13.12
C ASP A 148 7.46 -16.70 12.32
N TYR A 149 8.59 -16.46 11.62
CA TYR A 149 8.76 -15.29 10.76
C TYR A 149 7.82 -15.30 9.55
N LYS A 150 7.66 -16.46 8.90
CA LYS A 150 6.79 -16.62 7.72
C LYS A 150 5.33 -16.36 8.10
N LEU A 151 4.89 -16.91 9.23
CA LEU A 151 3.52 -16.69 9.71
C LEU A 151 3.26 -15.26 10.16
N MET A 152 4.21 -14.64 10.88
CA MET A 152 4.09 -13.22 11.22
C MET A 152 3.96 -12.36 9.96
N LYS A 153 4.76 -12.64 8.92
CA LYS A 153 4.70 -11.94 7.63
C LYS A 153 3.33 -12.12 6.97
N GLN A 154 2.79 -13.33 6.94
CA GLN A 154 1.46 -13.60 6.40
C GLN A 154 0.38 -12.83 7.16
N VAL A 155 0.35 -12.94 8.49
CA VAL A 155 -0.60 -12.22 9.35
C VAL A 155 -0.50 -10.72 9.13
N GLY A 156 0.70 -10.19 8.91
CA GLY A 156 0.92 -8.79 8.58
C GLY A 156 0.26 -8.35 7.27
N PHE A 157 0.42 -9.12 6.18
CA PHE A 157 -0.26 -8.85 4.92
C PHE A 157 -1.78 -9.00 5.03
N ASP A 158 -2.26 -10.01 5.76
CA ASP A 158 -3.68 -10.25 6.00
C ASP A 158 -4.32 -9.12 6.81
N ALA A 159 -3.61 -8.60 7.82
CA ALA A 159 -4.03 -7.43 8.58
C ALA A 159 -4.14 -6.19 7.67
N VAL A 160 -3.12 -5.93 6.85
CA VAL A 160 -3.16 -4.79 5.89
C VAL A 160 -4.37 -4.93 4.96
N MET A 161 -4.61 -6.13 4.42
CA MET A 161 -5.74 -6.42 3.54
C MET A 161 -7.08 -6.18 4.24
N LEU A 162 -7.28 -6.81 5.40
CA LEU A 162 -8.53 -6.81 6.12
C LEU A 162 -8.92 -5.41 6.55
N PHE A 163 -8.00 -4.65 7.17
CA PHE A 163 -8.31 -3.32 7.66
C PHE A 163 -8.47 -2.30 6.54
N SER A 164 -7.65 -2.36 5.47
CA SER A 164 -7.81 -1.47 4.30
C SER A 164 -9.06 -1.76 3.48
N GLY A 165 -9.41 -3.05 3.33
CA GLY A 165 -10.68 -3.49 2.76
C GLY A 165 -11.86 -3.03 3.60
N LEU A 166 -11.85 -3.27 4.91
CA LEU A 166 -12.91 -2.85 5.84
C LEU A 166 -13.15 -1.34 5.77
N PHE A 167 -12.09 -0.54 5.85
CA PHE A 167 -12.19 0.92 5.71
C PHE A 167 -12.83 1.32 4.38
N GLY A 168 -12.42 0.69 3.27
CA GLY A 168 -12.99 0.93 1.95
C GLY A 168 -14.47 0.59 1.86
N LEU A 169 -14.87 -0.57 2.37
CA LEU A 169 -16.27 -1.03 2.37
C LEU A 169 -17.17 -0.11 3.21
N LEU A 170 -16.71 0.29 4.39
CA LEU A 170 -17.43 1.23 5.26
C LEU A 170 -17.57 2.59 4.58
N THR A 171 -16.46 3.15 4.10
CA THR A 171 -16.44 4.49 3.51
C THR A 171 -17.24 4.56 2.21
N ALA A 172 -17.16 3.55 1.35
CA ALA A 172 -17.98 3.45 0.15
C ALA A 172 -19.46 3.36 0.47
N SER A 173 -19.84 2.52 1.44
CA SER A 173 -21.24 2.33 1.81
C SER A 173 -21.82 3.61 2.40
N ILE A 174 -21.10 4.33 3.26
CA ILE A 174 -21.57 5.60 3.86
C ILE A 174 -21.62 6.70 2.79
N SER A 175 -20.49 6.96 2.12
CA SER A 175 -20.35 8.09 1.20
C SER A 175 -21.28 7.99 -0.01
N VAL A 176 -21.64 6.78 -0.45
CA VAL A 176 -22.59 6.60 -1.55
C VAL A 176 -24.04 6.62 -1.04
N ASN A 177 -24.36 5.97 0.09
CA ASN A 177 -25.74 5.97 0.59
C ASN A 177 -26.19 7.36 1.09
N GLU A 178 -25.37 8.07 1.86
CA GLU A 178 -25.74 9.39 2.39
C GLU A 178 -26.05 10.39 1.28
N GLU A 179 -25.31 10.34 0.17
CA GLU A 179 -25.54 11.27 -0.94
C GLU A 179 -26.77 10.91 -1.78
N ILE A 180 -27.17 9.64 -1.78
CA ILE A 180 -28.38 9.22 -2.48
C ILE A 180 -29.63 9.38 -1.58
N GLU A 181 -29.58 9.00 -0.30
CA GLU A 181 -30.68 9.15 0.66
C GLU A 181 -30.91 10.62 1.03
N GLY A 182 -29.84 11.40 1.20
CA GLY A 182 -29.91 12.82 1.53
C GLY A 182 -30.35 13.74 0.38
N ARG A 183 -30.64 13.20 -0.81
CA ARG A 183 -30.90 13.94 -2.07
C ARG A 183 -29.81 14.97 -2.46
N THR A 184 -28.65 14.96 -1.81
CA THR A 184 -27.56 15.91 -2.08
C THR A 184 -26.88 15.64 -3.42
N ALA A 185 -26.93 14.40 -3.93
CA ALA A 185 -26.50 14.08 -5.29
C ALA A 185 -27.18 14.96 -6.36
N ILE A 186 -28.46 15.31 -6.16
CA ILE A 186 -29.24 16.16 -7.09
C ILE A 186 -28.69 17.59 -7.09
N THR A 187 -28.24 18.10 -5.94
CA THR A 187 -27.66 19.45 -5.84
C THR A 187 -26.29 19.55 -6.50
N VAL A 188 -25.48 18.49 -6.47
CA VAL A 188 -24.17 18.45 -7.17
C VAL A 188 -24.34 18.33 -8.68
N ILE A 189 -25.40 17.67 -9.14
CA ILE A 189 -25.78 17.57 -10.58
C ILE A 189 -26.20 18.94 -11.16
N SER A 190 -26.50 19.95 -10.35
CA SER A 190 -26.69 21.34 -10.83
C SER A 190 -25.41 21.96 -11.43
N LYS A 191 -24.24 21.35 -11.17
CA LYS A 191 -22.95 21.67 -11.81
C LYS A 191 -22.72 20.73 -13.00
N PRO A 192 -21.89 21.11 -14.00
CA PRO A 192 -21.70 20.34 -15.24
C PRO A 192 -20.83 19.07 -15.06
N VAL A 193 -21.18 18.22 -14.09
CA VAL A 193 -20.58 16.92 -13.79
C VAL A 193 -21.58 15.83 -14.12
N SER A 194 -21.21 14.88 -14.97
CA SER A 194 -22.11 13.77 -15.34
C SER A 194 -22.24 12.76 -14.19
N ARG A 195 -23.37 12.04 -14.15
CA ARG A 195 -23.60 10.93 -13.22
C ARG A 195 -22.44 9.92 -13.21
N ARG A 196 -21.92 9.58 -14.39
CA ARG A 196 -20.76 8.70 -14.58
C ARG A 196 -19.47 9.26 -13.97
N GLN A 197 -19.20 10.56 -14.18
CA GLN A 197 -18.02 11.25 -13.64
C GLN A 197 -18.05 11.28 -12.11
N PHE A 198 -19.22 11.52 -11.54
CA PHE A 198 -19.42 11.53 -10.11
C PHE A 198 -19.20 10.15 -9.47
N PHE A 199 -19.80 9.09 -10.04
CA PHE A 199 -19.65 7.72 -9.52
C PHE A 199 -18.20 7.22 -9.57
N ILE A 200 -17.55 7.31 -10.73
CA ILE A 200 -16.16 6.87 -10.88
C ILE A 200 -15.22 7.75 -10.04
N GLY A 201 -15.49 9.05 -9.96
CA GLY A 201 -14.74 9.98 -9.11
C GLY A 201 -14.76 9.56 -7.64
N LYS A 202 -15.95 9.23 -7.10
CA LYS A 202 -16.10 8.70 -5.74
C LYS A 202 -15.31 7.42 -5.54
N TYR A 203 -15.49 6.44 -6.44
CA TYR A 203 -14.74 5.18 -6.37
C TYR A 203 -13.23 5.42 -6.32
N LEU A 204 -12.67 6.23 -7.23
CA LEU A 204 -11.24 6.53 -7.27
C LEU A 204 -10.76 7.29 -6.02
N GLY A 205 -11.55 8.21 -5.49
CA GLY A 205 -11.23 8.93 -4.26
C GLY A 205 -11.11 8.01 -3.06
N ILE A 206 -12.06 7.08 -2.90
CA ILE A 206 -12.04 6.08 -1.82
C ILE A 206 -10.92 5.07 -2.05
N LEU A 207 -10.69 4.64 -3.29
CA LEU A 207 -9.61 3.72 -3.65
C LEU A 207 -8.24 4.31 -3.28
N LEU A 208 -8.00 5.60 -3.57
CA LEU A 208 -6.79 6.30 -3.17
C LEU A 208 -6.65 6.40 -1.65
N ALA A 209 -7.76 6.57 -0.92
CA ALA A 209 -7.74 6.60 0.55
C ALA A 209 -7.38 5.22 1.13
N CYS A 210 -7.95 4.14 0.59
CA CYS A 210 -7.55 2.76 0.93
C CYS A 210 -6.07 2.52 0.62
N GLY A 211 -5.60 2.94 -0.56
CA GLY A 211 -4.20 2.84 -0.95
C GLY A 211 -3.28 3.63 -0.01
N THR A 212 -3.72 4.79 0.47
CA THR A 212 -2.98 5.58 1.47
C THR A 212 -2.87 4.83 2.79
N MET A 213 -3.97 4.29 3.32
CA MET A 213 -3.92 3.50 4.56
C MET A 213 -3.00 2.28 4.42
N MET A 214 -3.11 1.61 3.29
CA MET A 214 -2.31 0.44 2.96
C MET A 214 -0.82 0.75 2.87
N LEU A 215 -0.44 1.87 2.25
CA LEU A 215 0.95 2.33 2.23
C LEU A 215 1.44 2.58 3.65
N LEU A 216 0.68 3.33 4.47
CA LEU A 216 1.05 3.61 5.86
C LEU A 216 1.20 2.33 6.70
N LEU A 217 0.29 1.37 6.57
CA LEU A 217 0.41 0.07 7.25
C LEU A 217 1.56 -0.77 6.69
N GLY A 218 1.86 -0.66 5.39
CA GLY A 218 3.01 -1.29 4.76
C GLY A 218 4.34 -0.80 5.31
N TRP A 219 4.44 0.49 5.66
CA TRP A 219 5.59 1.06 6.37
C TRP A 219 5.73 0.46 7.77
N VAL A 220 4.63 0.35 8.52
CA VAL A 220 4.61 -0.31 9.85
C VAL A 220 5.00 -1.79 9.74
N LEU A 221 4.46 -2.51 8.75
CA LEU A 221 4.77 -3.92 8.49
C LEU A 221 6.25 -4.13 8.15
N THR A 222 6.85 -3.25 7.35
CA THR A 222 8.28 -3.33 7.01
C THR A 222 9.14 -3.16 8.27
N TRP A 223 8.78 -2.23 9.16
CA TRP A 223 9.42 -2.10 10.47
C TRP A 223 9.24 -3.35 11.35
N ALA A 224 8.03 -3.91 11.39
CA ALA A 224 7.75 -5.13 12.14
C ALA A 224 8.60 -6.31 11.64
N LEU A 225 8.71 -6.48 10.32
CA LEU A 225 9.55 -7.51 9.71
C LEU A 225 11.03 -7.30 9.98
N HIS A 226 11.48 -6.04 10.00
CA HIS A 226 12.88 -5.70 10.29
C HIS A 226 13.26 -5.95 11.75
N LEU A 227 12.35 -5.67 12.70
CA LEU A 227 12.63 -5.81 14.12
C LEU A 227 12.40 -7.24 14.65
N LYS A 228 11.57 -8.07 14.01
CA LYS A 228 11.26 -9.43 14.49
C LYS A 228 12.50 -10.29 14.74
N PRO A 229 13.50 -10.40 13.83
CA PRO A 229 14.70 -11.19 14.08
C PRO A 229 15.56 -10.68 15.25
N ARG A 230 15.40 -9.40 15.64
CA ARG A 230 16.10 -8.82 16.81
C ARG A 230 15.41 -9.12 18.13
N PHE A 231 14.07 -9.24 18.12
CA PHE A 231 13.29 -9.57 19.31
C PHE A 231 13.35 -11.06 19.63
N ASP A 232 13.36 -11.89 18.59
CA ASP A 232 13.39 -13.34 18.70
C ASP A 232 14.49 -13.82 17.74
N PRO A 233 15.72 -14.05 18.24
CA PRO A 233 16.83 -14.54 17.45
C PRO A 233 16.51 -15.94 16.94
N LEU A 234 15.85 -16.00 15.79
CA LEU A 234 15.62 -17.22 15.04
C LEU A 234 16.89 -17.53 14.26
N ASP A 235 17.38 -18.77 14.35
CA ASP A 235 18.55 -19.20 13.57
C ASP A 235 18.26 -19.05 12.06
N ASP A 236 19.05 -18.20 11.40
CA ASP A 236 19.22 -18.12 9.94
C ASP A 236 17.96 -17.83 9.07
N VAL A 237 17.01 -17.03 9.56
CA VAL A 237 15.86 -16.61 8.75
C VAL A 237 16.23 -15.45 7.82
N ILE A 238 16.61 -15.77 6.59
CA ILE A 238 16.79 -14.80 5.50
C ILE A 238 15.57 -14.84 4.59
N ASP A 239 14.84 -13.73 4.52
CA ASP A 239 13.74 -13.60 3.54
C ASP A 239 14.31 -13.45 2.13
N PRO A 240 14.06 -14.40 1.21
CA PRO A 240 14.74 -14.45 -0.08
C PRO A 240 14.42 -13.26 -0.97
N MET A 241 13.18 -12.75 -0.96
CA MET A 241 12.79 -11.64 -1.85
C MET A 241 13.42 -10.31 -1.42
N PRO A 242 13.28 -9.84 -0.15
CA PRO A 242 14.01 -8.68 0.34
C PRO A 242 15.53 -8.81 0.17
N PHE A 243 16.08 -10.01 0.38
CA PHE A 243 17.52 -10.26 0.21
C PHE A 243 17.96 -10.09 -1.25
N GLU A 244 17.25 -10.67 -2.22
CA GLU A 244 17.56 -10.50 -3.64
C GLU A 244 17.49 -9.03 -4.08
N VAL A 245 16.42 -8.33 -3.70
CA VAL A 245 16.22 -6.93 -4.10
C VAL A 245 17.25 -6.02 -3.44
N SER A 246 17.51 -6.19 -2.14
CA SER A 246 18.53 -5.41 -1.43
C SER A 246 19.92 -5.68 -2.00
N ARG A 247 20.25 -6.92 -2.36
CA ARG A 247 21.52 -7.27 -3.03
C ARG A 247 21.68 -6.59 -4.39
N TRP A 248 20.58 -6.34 -5.11
CA TRP A 248 20.61 -5.61 -6.38
C TRP A 248 20.65 -4.08 -6.19
N LEU A 249 19.96 -3.56 -5.17
CA LEU A 249 19.77 -2.12 -4.97
C LEU A 249 20.88 -1.48 -4.14
N ALA A 250 21.34 -2.15 -3.07
CA ALA A 250 22.33 -1.61 -2.14
C ALA A 250 23.66 -1.23 -2.83
N PRO A 251 24.22 -2.01 -3.77
CA PRO A 251 25.44 -1.61 -4.49
C PRO A 251 25.27 -0.34 -5.33
N LYS A 252 24.04 -0.06 -5.81
CA LYS A 252 23.77 1.16 -6.57
C LYS A 252 23.80 2.39 -5.69
N PHE A 253 23.34 2.28 -4.44
CA PHE A 253 23.45 3.34 -3.45
C PHE A 253 24.89 3.50 -2.95
N ASP A 254 25.59 2.38 -2.73
CA ASP A 254 27.01 2.36 -2.34
C ASP A 254 27.88 3.12 -3.35
N ALA A 255 27.62 2.94 -4.66
CA ALA A 255 28.34 3.62 -5.74
C ALA A 255 28.08 5.13 -5.84
N VAL A 256 27.04 5.66 -5.21
CA VAL A 256 26.68 7.09 -5.27
C VAL A 256 27.58 7.93 -4.36
N VAL A 257 28.16 7.35 -3.31
CA VAL A 257 28.83 8.10 -2.24
C VAL A 257 30.32 7.71 -2.13
N PRO A 258 31.28 8.61 -2.42
CA PRO A 258 32.70 8.26 -2.63
C PRO A 258 33.55 8.07 -1.35
N THR A 259 32.93 7.83 -0.18
CA THR A 259 33.61 7.70 1.13
C THR A 259 33.16 6.44 1.87
N VAL A 260 34.05 5.76 2.60
CA VAL A 260 33.70 4.51 3.33
C VAL A 260 32.52 4.70 4.29
N GLU A 261 32.51 5.77 5.07
CA GLU A 261 31.46 6.05 6.05
C GLU A 261 30.13 6.40 5.36
N GLY A 262 30.18 7.29 4.35
CA GLY A 262 29.01 7.66 3.58
C GLY A 262 28.44 6.53 2.72
N SER A 263 29.29 5.62 2.24
CA SER A 263 28.89 4.48 1.43
C SER A 263 28.25 3.38 2.30
N ALA A 264 28.72 3.17 3.53
CA ALA A 264 28.04 2.33 4.53
C ALA A 264 26.63 2.85 4.85
N TRP A 265 26.48 4.17 5.03
CA TRP A 265 25.16 4.80 5.21
C TRP A 265 24.25 4.60 4.00
N ALA A 266 24.78 4.85 2.79
CA ALA A 266 24.03 4.70 1.55
C ALA A 266 23.62 3.24 1.31
N ARG A 267 24.47 2.27 1.65
CA ARG A 267 24.16 0.84 1.61
C ARG A 267 22.99 0.49 2.53
N GLY A 268 22.98 1.02 3.75
CA GLY A 268 21.86 0.86 4.68
C GLY A 268 20.55 1.43 4.14
N MET A 269 20.61 2.63 3.56
CA MET A 269 19.47 3.25 2.87
C MET A 269 18.97 2.37 1.71
N GLY A 270 19.88 1.87 0.87
CA GLY A 270 19.57 0.99 -0.25
C GLY A 270 18.99 -0.36 0.19
N ALA A 271 19.45 -0.89 1.32
CA ALA A 271 18.91 -2.12 1.89
C ALA A 271 17.47 -1.94 2.39
N TRP A 272 17.18 -0.85 3.11
CA TRP A 272 15.81 -0.51 3.50
C TRP A 272 14.90 -0.33 2.28
N MET A 273 15.37 0.38 1.25
CA MET A 273 14.64 0.56 0.00
C MET A 273 14.38 -0.77 -0.71
N GLY A 274 15.32 -1.72 -0.66
CA GLY A 274 15.15 -3.04 -1.25
C GLY A 274 14.12 -3.89 -0.52
N GLU A 275 14.17 -3.91 0.82
CA GLU A 275 13.17 -4.57 1.67
C GLU A 275 11.78 -4.00 1.42
N THR A 276 11.69 -2.67 1.44
CA THR A 276 10.47 -1.93 1.15
C THR A 276 9.89 -2.30 -0.21
N LEU A 277 10.71 -2.28 -1.26
CA LEU A 277 10.26 -2.58 -2.62
C LEU A 277 9.70 -4.00 -2.72
N ALA A 278 10.36 -4.99 -2.10
CA ALA A 278 9.88 -6.37 -2.06
C ALA A 278 8.51 -6.48 -1.33
N HIS A 279 8.36 -5.83 -0.18
CA HIS A 279 7.08 -5.81 0.53
C HIS A 279 5.99 -5.08 -0.27
N HIS A 280 6.32 -4.00 -0.97
CA HIS A 280 5.35 -3.26 -1.80
C HIS A 280 4.81 -4.10 -2.96
N LEU A 281 5.60 -5.03 -3.51
CA LEU A 281 5.08 -5.96 -4.51
C LEU A 281 3.97 -6.87 -3.93
N GLY A 282 4.16 -7.34 -2.69
CA GLY A 282 3.11 -8.08 -1.95
C GLY A 282 1.91 -7.20 -1.64
N LEU A 283 2.14 -5.93 -1.28
CA LEU A 283 1.08 -4.94 -1.08
C LEU A 283 0.29 -4.68 -2.37
N VAL A 284 0.91 -4.59 -3.55
CA VAL A 284 0.18 -4.40 -4.81
C VAL A 284 -0.85 -5.51 -5.07
N ARG A 285 -0.51 -6.76 -4.69
CA ARG A 285 -1.45 -7.88 -4.76
C ARG A 285 -2.64 -7.67 -3.82
N VAL A 286 -2.37 -7.42 -2.54
CA VAL A 286 -3.42 -7.14 -1.55
C VAL A 286 -4.31 -5.95 -1.97
N PHE A 287 -3.73 -4.93 -2.60
CA PHE A 287 -4.46 -3.78 -3.12
C PHE A 287 -5.45 -4.17 -4.22
N GLY A 288 -5.10 -5.15 -5.06
CA GLY A 288 -6.00 -5.71 -6.07
C GLY A 288 -7.27 -6.30 -5.48
N GLN A 289 -7.17 -7.01 -4.35
CA GLN A 289 -8.35 -7.54 -3.64
C GLN A 289 -9.25 -6.43 -3.12
N VAL A 290 -8.66 -5.41 -2.50
CA VAL A 290 -9.40 -4.22 -2.01
C VAL A 290 -10.09 -3.49 -3.16
N MET A 291 -9.41 -3.37 -4.30
CA MET A 291 -9.92 -2.72 -5.51
C MET A 291 -11.19 -3.41 -6.05
N ILE A 292 -11.22 -4.75 -6.09
CA ILE A 292 -12.40 -5.55 -6.48
C ILE A 292 -13.53 -5.34 -5.46
N LEU A 293 -13.26 -5.58 -4.18
CA LEU A 293 -14.28 -5.49 -3.13
C LEU A 293 -14.91 -4.10 -3.05
N LEU A 294 -14.09 -3.05 -3.17
CA LEU A 294 -14.54 -1.68 -3.20
C LEU A 294 -15.41 -1.39 -4.44
N SER A 295 -15.07 -1.94 -5.60
CA SER A 295 -15.85 -1.73 -6.82
C SER A 295 -17.23 -2.39 -6.75
N ILE A 296 -17.31 -3.59 -6.17
CA ILE A 296 -18.58 -4.27 -5.91
C ILE A 296 -19.38 -3.51 -4.85
N CYS A 297 -18.74 -3.07 -3.77
CA CYS A 297 -19.38 -2.33 -2.69
C CYS A 297 -19.96 -0.99 -3.15
N THR A 298 -19.21 -0.24 -3.93
CA THR A 298 -19.68 1.03 -4.51
C THR A 298 -20.83 0.81 -5.49
N ALA A 299 -20.79 -0.25 -6.30
CA ALA A 299 -21.89 -0.62 -7.19
C ALA A 299 -23.16 -0.99 -6.41
N LEU A 300 -23.06 -1.85 -5.39
CA LEU A 300 -24.19 -2.28 -4.58
C LEU A 300 -24.78 -1.15 -3.72
N ALA A 301 -23.95 -0.24 -3.20
CA ALA A 301 -24.40 0.94 -2.46
C ALA A 301 -25.34 1.85 -3.26
N THR A 302 -25.37 1.73 -4.60
CA THR A 302 -26.33 2.46 -5.43
C THR A 302 -27.76 1.95 -5.32
N ARG A 303 -28.00 0.76 -4.75
CA ARG A 303 -29.32 0.11 -4.70
C ARG A 303 -29.71 -0.40 -3.33
N VAL A 304 -28.76 -0.75 -2.47
CA VAL A 304 -29.05 -1.34 -1.17
C VAL A 304 -28.59 -0.43 -0.04
N GLN A 305 -29.35 -0.43 1.06
CA GLN A 305 -29.04 0.32 2.28
C GLN A 305 -27.68 -0.06 2.87
N PHE A 306 -27.08 0.86 3.64
CA PHE A 306 -25.74 0.72 4.23
C PHE A 306 -25.47 -0.65 4.87
N VAL A 307 -26.33 -1.08 5.81
CA VAL A 307 -26.12 -2.34 6.56
C VAL A 307 -26.20 -3.56 5.65
N VAL A 308 -27.18 -3.57 4.73
CA VAL A 308 -27.35 -4.68 3.78
C VAL A 308 -26.16 -4.74 2.81
N ASN A 309 -25.64 -3.60 2.38
CA ASN A 309 -24.47 -3.54 1.52
C ASN A 309 -23.26 -4.23 2.18
N LEU A 310 -22.98 -3.86 3.43
CA LEU A 310 -21.85 -4.42 4.17
C LEU A 310 -21.97 -5.93 4.39
N VAL A 311 -23.17 -6.42 4.72
CA VAL A 311 -23.40 -7.86 4.90
C VAL A 311 -23.20 -8.62 3.59
N ILE A 312 -23.67 -8.08 2.46
CA ILE A 312 -23.45 -8.68 1.14
C ILE A 312 -21.96 -8.68 0.79
N CYS A 313 -21.27 -7.55 0.97
CA CYS A 313 -19.83 -7.46 0.68
C CYS A 313 -19.00 -8.40 1.56
N LEU A 314 -19.34 -8.54 2.83
CA LEU A 314 -18.70 -9.50 3.72
C LEU A 314 -18.96 -10.95 3.25
N GLY A 315 -20.18 -11.26 2.83
CA GLY A 315 -20.53 -12.55 2.22
C GLY A 315 -19.70 -12.84 0.96
N ILE A 316 -19.58 -11.86 0.06
CA ILE A 316 -18.75 -11.96 -1.15
C ILE A 316 -17.27 -12.17 -0.79
N PHE A 317 -16.77 -11.47 0.22
CA PHE A 317 -15.41 -11.66 0.71
C PHE A 317 -15.18 -13.08 1.23
N LEU A 318 -16.07 -13.59 2.08
CA LEU A 318 -15.95 -14.94 2.63
C LEU A 318 -16.06 -16.01 1.53
N ILE A 319 -17.07 -15.90 0.67
CA ILE A 319 -17.29 -16.84 -0.44
C ILE A 319 -16.12 -16.81 -1.42
N GLY A 320 -15.60 -15.63 -1.76
CA GLY A 320 -14.49 -15.47 -2.70
C GLY A 320 -13.16 -16.07 -2.22
N ASN A 321 -12.91 -16.09 -0.90
CA ASN A 321 -11.74 -16.74 -0.32
C ASN A 321 -11.95 -18.26 -0.12
N LEU A 322 -13.16 -18.70 0.25
CA LEU A 322 -13.43 -20.11 0.58
C LEU A 322 -13.77 -20.98 -0.62
N SER A 323 -14.42 -20.43 -1.66
CA SER A 323 -14.90 -21.23 -2.81
C SER A 323 -13.77 -21.95 -3.57
N PRO A 324 -12.62 -21.30 -3.87
CA PRO A 324 -11.50 -21.98 -4.52
C PRO A 324 -10.95 -23.15 -3.68
N ILE A 325 -10.86 -22.97 -2.36
CA ILE A 325 -10.40 -24.00 -1.42
C ILE A 325 -11.36 -25.20 -1.43
N MET A 326 -12.67 -24.94 -1.41
CA MET A 326 -13.69 -26.00 -1.47
C MET A 326 -13.63 -26.79 -2.78
N VAL A 327 -13.43 -26.12 -3.92
CA VAL A 327 -13.22 -26.81 -5.21
C VAL A 327 -11.97 -27.69 -5.14
N HIS A 328 -10.84 -27.15 -4.65
CA HIS A 328 -9.59 -27.90 -4.58
C HIS A 328 -9.66 -29.14 -3.66
N VAL A 329 -10.32 -29.03 -2.50
CA VAL A 329 -10.53 -30.16 -1.59
C VAL A 329 -11.42 -31.23 -2.22
N THR A 330 -12.42 -30.80 -2.98
CA THR A 330 -13.42 -31.69 -3.57
C THR A 330 -12.95 -32.39 -4.84
N ASP A 331 -12.05 -31.76 -5.60
CA ASP A 331 -11.47 -32.32 -6.83
C ASP A 331 -10.31 -33.32 -6.57
N LYS A 332 -9.99 -33.64 -5.32
CA LYS A 332 -8.97 -34.66 -5.01
C LYS A 332 -9.41 -36.05 -5.48
N PRO A 333 -8.50 -36.87 -6.06
CA PRO A 333 -8.82 -38.22 -6.56
C PRO A 333 -9.45 -39.13 -5.50
N GLU A 334 -9.03 -38.97 -4.25
CA GLU A 334 -9.52 -39.72 -3.08
C GLU A 334 -11.01 -39.46 -2.79
N ASN A 335 -11.55 -38.35 -3.29
CA ASN A 335 -12.89 -37.86 -2.99
C ASN A 335 -13.90 -38.09 -4.14
N GLU A 336 -13.46 -38.59 -5.30
CA GLU A 336 -14.29 -38.73 -6.51
C GLU A 336 -15.51 -39.66 -6.32
N GLY A 337 -15.43 -40.62 -5.39
CA GLY A 337 -16.49 -41.59 -5.11
C GLY A 337 -17.48 -41.19 -4.01
N ASN A 338 -17.33 -40.03 -3.35
CA ASN A 338 -18.15 -39.68 -2.20
C ASN A 338 -19.44 -38.93 -2.63
N PRO A 339 -20.64 -39.55 -2.51
CA PRO A 339 -21.90 -38.94 -2.97
C PRO A 339 -22.28 -37.67 -2.18
N ALA A 340 -21.87 -37.55 -0.92
CA ALA A 340 -22.12 -36.35 -0.13
C ALA A 340 -21.32 -35.14 -0.63
N LEU A 341 -20.14 -35.40 -1.22
CA LEU A 341 -19.25 -34.35 -1.68
C LEU A 341 -19.61 -33.85 -3.10
N GLN A 342 -20.40 -34.60 -3.86
CA GLN A 342 -20.84 -34.18 -5.20
C GLN A 342 -21.67 -32.89 -5.17
N LEU A 343 -22.57 -32.75 -4.19
CA LEU A 343 -23.35 -31.51 -4.03
C LEU A 343 -22.45 -30.33 -3.63
N VAL A 344 -21.51 -30.58 -2.71
CA VAL A 344 -20.54 -29.56 -2.27
C VAL A 344 -19.65 -29.12 -3.44
N ARG A 345 -19.22 -30.06 -4.28
CA ARG A 345 -18.48 -29.78 -5.52
C ARG A 345 -19.23 -28.83 -6.43
N PHE A 346 -20.49 -29.16 -6.71
CA PHE A 346 -21.34 -28.38 -7.60
C PHE A 346 -21.52 -26.95 -7.07
N ILE A 347 -21.85 -26.81 -5.78
CA ILE A 347 -22.02 -25.49 -5.14
C ILE A 347 -20.70 -24.70 -5.16
N ALA A 348 -19.57 -25.33 -4.85
CA ALA A 348 -18.26 -24.69 -4.85
C ALA A 348 -17.86 -24.20 -6.26
N GLN A 349 -18.09 -25.02 -7.29
CA GLN A 349 -17.85 -24.64 -8.68
C GLN A 349 -18.78 -23.51 -9.14
N LEU A 350 -20.05 -23.54 -8.75
CA LEU A 350 -21.00 -22.47 -9.03
C LEU A 350 -20.54 -21.15 -8.40
N PHE A 351 -20.14 -21.16 -7.13
CA PHE A 351 -19.65 -19.95 -6.47
C PHE A 351 -18.33 -19.46 -7.05
N ASN A 352 -17.39 -20.35 -7.38
CA ASN A 352 -16.13 -19.97 -8.03
C ASN A 352 -16.33 -19.40 -9.45
N ALA A 353 -17.42 -19.77 -10.13
CA ALA A 353 -17.77 -19.22 -11.44
C ALA A 353 -18.45 -17.85 -11.37
N VAL A 354 -19.24 -17.61 -10.31
CA VAL A 354 -20.04 -16.38 -10.15
C VAL A 354 -19.27 -15.28 -9.41
N PHE A 355 -18.53 -15.63 -8.36
CA PHE A 355 -17.82 -14.70 -7.50
C PHE A 355 -16.34 -14.61 -7.86
N PRO A 356 -15.70 -13.45 -7.65
CA PRO A 356 -14.25 -13.33 -7.87
C PRO A 356 -13.50 -14.28 -6.93
N SER A 357 -12.52 -15.00 -7.46
CA SER A 357 -11.62 -15.86 -6.70
C SER A 357 -10.62 -14.98 -5.95
N LEU A 358 -10.93 -14.64 -4.69
CA LEU A 358 -10.13 -13.72 -3.88
C LEU A 358 -8.90 -14.40 -3.25
N ASP A 359 -8.91 -15.73 -3.15
CA ASP A 359 -7.74 -16.55 -2.77
C ASP A 359 -6.52 -16.29 -3.67
N ALA A 360 -6.78 -15.91 -4.93
CA ALA A 360 -5.74 -15.51 -5.88
C ALA A 360 -4.96 -14.25 -5.44
N PHE A 361 -5.33 -13.58 -4.34
CA PHE A 361 -4.63 -12.46 -3.73
C PHE A 361 -3.95 -12.80 -2.39
N ASP A 362 -4.16 -14.01 -1.85
CA ASP A 362 -3.52 -14.45 -0.61
C ASP A 362 -1.99 -14.56 -0.77
N MET A 363 -1.25 -14.09 0.23
CA MET A 363 0.21 -14.17 0.29
C MET A 363 0.71 -15.45 0.97
N GLY A 364 -0.15 -16.19 1.68
CA GLY A 364 0.20 -17.42 2.42
C GLY A 364 0.99 -18.43 1.59
N PRO A 365 0.46 -18.95 0.47
CA PRO A 365 1.18 -19.89 -0.39
C PRO A 365 2.51 -19.33 -0.91
N ALA A 366 2.60 -18.00 -1.01
CA ALA A 366 3.81 -17.35 -1.47
C ALA A 366 4.90 -17.19 -0.42
N ILE A 367 4.52 -17.14 0.85
CA ILE A 367 5.42 -16.95 1.97
C ILE A 367 5.85 -18.30 2.57
N ILE A 368 4.94 -19.28 2.65
CA ILE A 368 5.17 -20.55 3.35
C ILE A 368 6.05 -21.52 2.55
N ARG A 369 6.13 -21.36 1.22
CA ARG A 369 6.86 -22.27 0.32
C ARG A 369 8.30 -22.56 0.78
N ASP A 370 8.74 -23.81 0.58
CA ASP A 370 10.12 -24.22 0.87
C ASP A 370 11.13 -23.73 -0.17
N THR A 371 10.67 -23.45 -1.39
CA THR A 371 11.52 -22.96 -2.48
C THR A 371 11.41 -21.45 -2.62
N PRO A 372 12.51 -20.69 -2.50
CA PRO A 372 12.46 -19.24 -2.62
C PRO A 372 12.01 -18.84 -4.04
N LEU A 373 11.03 -17.93 -4.13
CA LEU A 373 10.71 -17.31 -5.41
C LEU A 373 11.76 -16.28 -5.77
N SER A 374 12.19 -16.33 -7.03
CA SER A 374 12.89 -15.20 -7.63
C SER A 374 11.97 -13.99 -7.71
N THR A 375 12.53 -12.82 -7.44
CA THR A 375 11.82 -11.54 -7.47
C THR A 375 11.12 -11.30 -8.81
N ILE A 376 11.77 -11.65 -9.92
CA ILE A 376 11.25 -11.42 -11.28
C ILE A 376 10.00 -12.28 -11.54
N SER A 377 10.03 -13.55 -11.15
CA SER A 377 8.86 -14.44 -11.28
C SER A 377 7.70 -13.94 -10.42
N PHE A 378 8.00 -13.43 -9.22
CA PHE A 378 6.98 -12.84 -8.36
C PHE A 378 6.37 -11.57 -8.97
N VAL A 379 7.15 -10.69 -9.58
CA VAL A 379 6.63 -9.51 -10.31
C VAL A 379 5.69 -9.92 -11.44
N GLY A 380 6.05 -10.94 -12.22
CA GLY A 380 5.17 -11.47 -13.27
C GLY A 380 3.83 -11.98 -12.72
N PHE A 381 3.87 -12.69 -11.59
CA PHE A 381 2.67 -13.16 -10.91
C PHE A 381 1.82 -12.02 -10.31
N VAL A 382 2.44 -11.01 -9.71
CA VAL A 382 1.72 -9.82 -9.24
C VAL A 382 1.05 -9.09 -10.41
N ALA A 383 1.72 -8.99 -11.55
CA ALA A 383 1.15 -8.33 -12.74
C ALA A 383 -0.07 -9.07 -13.31
N THR A 384 -0.06 -10.40 -13.37
CA THR A 384 -1.22 -11.18 -13.85
C THR A 384 -2.41 -11.06 -12.91
N VAL A 385 -2.15 -11.09 -11.60
CA VAL A 385 -3.18 -10.94 -10.57
C VAL A 385 -3.74 -9.52 -10.53
N LEU A 386 -2.91 -8.51 -10.77
CA LEU A 386 -3.37 -7.12 -10.91
C LEU A 386 -4.22 -6.92 -12.17
N LEU A 387 -3.86 -7.56 -13.28
CA LEU A 387 -4.68 -7.54 -14.50
C LEU A 387 -6.05 -8.18 -14.24
N TYR A 388 -6.08 -9.32 -13.57
CA TYR A 388 -7.33 -9.95 -13.12
C TYR A 388 -8.16 -8.97 -12.27
N ALA A 389 -7.54 -8.29 -11.32
CA ALA A 389 -8.21 -7.29 -10.48
C ALA A 389 -8.80 -6.13 -11.30
N LEU A 390 -8.02 -5.57 -12.23
CA LEU A 390 -8.45 -4.46 -13.08
C LEU A 390 -9.66 -4.85 -13.95
N LEU A 391 -9.67 -6.06 -14.50
CA LEU A 391 -10.80 -6.55 -15.31
C LEU A 391 -12.07 -6.70 -14.46
N TYR A 392 -11.98 -7.34 -13.29
CA TYR A 392 -13.13 -7.48 -12.39
C TYR A 392 -13.65 -6.12 -11.89
N THR A 393 -12.74 -5.22 -11.53
CA THR A 393 -13.09 -3.85 -11.15
C THR A 393 -13.78 -3.10 -12.29
N ALA A 394 -13.30 -3.22 -13.53
CA ALA A 394 -13.95 -2.60 -14.68
C ALA A 394 -15.38 -3.14 -14.88
N ILE A 395 -15.56 -4.46 -14.80
CA ILE A 395 -16.88 -5.10 -14.89
C ILE A 395 -17.82 -4.62 -13.77
N ALA A 396 -17.35 -4.59 -12.53
CA ALA A 396 -18.14 -4.16 -11.38
C ALA A 396 -18.51 -2.67 -11.46
N ILE A 397 -17.59 -1.79 -11.88
CA ILE A 397 -17.87 -0.38 -12.10
C ILE A 397 -18.89 -0.19 -13.23
N LEU A 398 -18.76 -0.92 -14.35
CA LEU A 398 -19.72 -0.87 -15.44
C LEU A 398 -21.13 -1.30 -14.99
N ALA A 399 -21.22 -2.38 -14.21
CA ALA A 399 -22.48 -2.81 -13.61
C ALA A 399 -23.05 -1.74 -12.67
N GLY A 400 -22.21 -1.14 -11.82
CA GLY A 400 -22.59 -0.05 -10.92
C GLY A 400 -23.09 1.20 -11.66
N LEU A 401 -22.49 1.54 -12.80
CA LEU A 401 -22.92 2.65 -13.65
C LEU A 401 -24.30 2.39 -14.25
N ILE A 402 -24.57 1.19 -14.75
CA ILE A 402 -25.90 0.81 -15.28
C ILE A 402 -26.93 0.90 -14.16
N LEU A 403 -26.63 0.32 -12.99
CA LEU A 403 -27.51 0.39 -11.82
C LEU A 403 -27.76 1.82 -11.36
N PHE A 404 -26.80 2.73 -11.49
CA PHE A 404 -26.94 4.13 -11.11
C PHE A 404 -27.75 4.95 -12.11
N GLU A 405 -27.64 4.65 -13.42
CA GLU A 405 -28.41 5.33 -14.47
C GLU A 405 -29.91 5.05 -14.35
N ASP A 406 -30.26 3.79 -14.11
CA ASP A 406 -31.64 3.31 -13.98
C ASP A 406 -32.31 3.67 -12.65
N ARG A 407 -31.60 4.37 -11.74
CA ARG A 407 -32.21 4.85 -10.49
C ARG A 407 -32.84 6.21 -10.77
N ASP A 408 -34.17 6.22 -10.86
CA ASP A 408 -34.96 7.45 -10.92
C ASP A 408 -34.75 8.26 -9.63
N LEU A 409 -33.78 9.16 -9.68
CA LEU A 409 -33.58 10.23 -8.70
C LEU A 409 -34.59 11.34 -9.01
N ALA A 410 -35.88 11.04 -8.91
CA ALA A 410 -36.99 11.97 -9.08
C ALA A 410 -37.54 12.42 -7.71
#